data_AF-A0A1W9PV08-F1
#
_entry.id   AF-A0A1W9PV08-F1
#
_cell.length_a   1.000
_cell.length_b   1.000
_cell.length_c   1.000
_cell.angle_alpha   90.00
_cell.angle_beta   90.00
_cell.angle_gamma   90.00
#
_symmetry.space_group_name_H-M   'P 1'
#
loop_
_entity.id
_entity.type
_entity.pdbx_description
1 polymer ?
#
loop_
_entity_poly.entity_id
_entity_poly.type
_entity_poly.pdbx_seq_one_letter_code
_entity_poly.pdbx_strand_id
1 'polypeptide(L)' 'MRNNNQPCLEKQVVNGDGLALGLPVGNSGASIVCTPANGIPRRKEHFGYAVLGTGSMAPAVILELPCSGYPVLYREMGV' A
#
# COMPACT_ATOMS: atom_id res chain seq x y z
N MET A 1 -14.55 -17.68 -13.46
CA MET A 1 -14.22 -18.15 -12.10
C MET A 1 -12.96 -17.41 -11.66
N ARG A 2 -13.00 -16.56 -10.62
CA ARG A 2 -11.79 -15.87 -10.11
C ARG A 2 -10.98 -16.89 -9.30
N ASN A 3 -9.67 -16.97 -9.55
CA ASN A 3 -8.76 -17.75 -8.73
C ASN A 3 -8.57 -17.00 -7.39
N ASN A 4 -8.86 -17.65 -6.26
CA ASN A 4 -8.75 -17.06 -4.93
C ASN A 4 -7.31 -16.66 -4.54
N ASN A 5 -6.31 -17.04 -5.33
CA ASN A 5 -4.91 -16.72 -5.10
C ASN A 5 -4.45 -15.44 -5.82
N GLN A 6 -5.31 -14.81 -6.62
CA GLN A 6 -4.98 -13.57 -7.32
C GLN A 6 -5.52 -12.35 -6.55
N PRO A 7 -4.76 -11.24 -6.50
CA PRO A 7 -5.26 -10.01 -5.91
C PRO A 7 -6.47 -9.50 -6.71
N CYS A 8 -7.49 -9.02 -6.00
CA CYS A 8 -8.64 -8.39 -6.61
C CYS A 8 -8.21 -7.09 -7.31
N LEU A 9 -8.29 -7.06 -8.65
CA LEU A 9 -7.91 -5.88 -9.45
C LEU A 9 -8.64 -4.60 -9.04
N GLU A 10 -9.89 -4.73 -8.56
CA GLU A 10 -10.70 -3.61 -8.06
C GLU A 10 -10.11 -2.92 -6.80
N LYS A 11 -9.20 -3.59 -6.10
CA LYS A 11 -8.49 -3.08 -4.91
C LYS A 11 -7.03 -2.73 -5.19
N GLN A 12 -6.53 -3.08 -6.37
CA GLN A 12 -5.15 -2.86 -6.75
C GLN A 12 -4.99 -1.45 -7.33
N VAL A 13 -4.12 -0.65 -6.71
CA VAL A 13 -3.71 0.68 -7.21
C VAL A 13 -4.89 1.59 -7.59
N VAL A 14 -5.88 1.66 -6.70
CA VAL A 14 -7.16 2.36 -6.90
C VAL A 14 -7.08 3.88 -7.12
N ASN A 15 -5.94 4.51 -6.80
CA ASN A 15 -5.73 5.95 -6.93
C ASN A 15 -4.59 6.30 -7.91
N GLY A 16 -4.14 5.33 -8.74
CA GLY A 16 -3.03 5.50 -9.68
C GLY A 16 -1.67 4.98 -9.13
N ASP A 17 -0.78 4.59 -10.05
CA ASP A 17 0.54 3.98 -9.78
C ASP A 17 1.69 4.88 -10.25
N GLY A 18 2.92 4.35 -10.21
CA GLY A 18 4.11 5.03 -10.72
C GLY A 18 4.13 5.22 -12.24
N LEU A 19 3.28 4.53 -13.01
CA LEU A 19 3.14 4.79 -14.46
C LEU A 19 2.36 6.08 -14.70
N ALA A 20 1.30 6.31 -13.92
CA ALA A 20 0.47 7.50 -14.03
C ALA A 20 1.00 8.72 -13.24
N LEU A 21 1.56 8.49 -12.04
CA LEU A 21 1.98 9.53 -11.09
C LEU A 21 3.49 9.78 -11.07
N GLY A 22 4.26 8.96 -11.79
CA GLY A 22 5.72 8.98 -11.80
C GLY A 22 6.35 8.14 -10.68
N LEU A 23 7.59 7.70 -10.93
CA LEU A 23 8.33 6.81 -10.03
C LEU A 23 9.71 7.40 -9.65
N PRO A 24 9.76 8.47 -8.83
CA PRO A 24 11.02 9.01 -8.33
C PRO A 24 11.71 8.00 -7.39
N VAL A 25 12.81 7.42 -7.87
CA VAL A 25 13.63 6.46 -7.12
C VAL A 25 14.02 7.04 -5.76
N GLY A 26 13.89 6.24 -4.70
CA GLY A 26 14.12 6.65 -3.32
C GLY A 26 12.88 7.20 -2.60
N ASN A 27 12.07 8.04 -3.26
CA ASN A 27 10.83 8.56 -2.66
C ASN A 27 9.62 7.62 -2.86
N SER A 28 9.59 6.88 -3.98
CA SER A 28 8.46 6.01 -4.32
C SER A 28 8.13 4.98 -3.24
N GLY A 29 9.12 4.48 -2.49
CA GLY A 29 8.87 3.55 -1.37
C GLY A 29 7.96 4.14 -0.30
N ALA A 30 8.19 5.40 0.09
CA ALA A 30 7.34 6.08 1.06
C ALA A 30 5.96 6.41 0.46
N SER A 31 5.90 6.87 -0.79
CA SER A 31 4.63 7.27 -1.40
C SER A 31 3.67 6.09 -1.64
N ILE A 32 4.19 4.89 -1.97
CA ILE A 32 3.37 3.68 -2.12
C ILE A 32 2.85 3.12 -0.79
N VAL A 33 3.44 3.52 0.34
CA VAL A 33 2.95 3.19 1.69
C VAL A 33 1.93 4.23 2.15
N CYS A 34 2.21 5.51 1.95
CA CYS A 34 1.30 6.60 2.30
C CYS A 34 -0.05 6.53 1.56
N THR A 35 -0.05 6.09 0.30
CA THR A 35 -1.27 5.98 -0.50
C THR A 35 -2.30 5.01 0.12
N PRO A 36 -1.98 3.73 0.38
CA PRO A 36 -2.88 2.82 1.08
C PRO A 36 -3.11 3.25 2.53
N ALA A 37 -2.11 3.80 3.23
CA ALA A 37 -2.32 4.27 4.61
C ALA A 37 -3.41 5.34 4.72
N ASN A 38 -3.53 6.20 3.70
CA ASN A 38 -4.59 7.19 3.59
C ASN A 38 -5.89 6.63 2.98
N GLY A 39 -5.80 5.56 2.20
CA GLY A 39 -6.93 4.94 1.49
C GLY A 39 -7.75 3.98 2.36
N ILE A 40 -7.07 3.17 3.19
CA ILE A 40 -7.67 2.13 4.05
C ILE A 40 -8.74 2.73 4.99
N PRO A 41 -8.46 3.79 5.79
CA PRO A 41 -9.47 4.38 6.65
C PRO A 41 -10.64 5.00 5.87
N ARG A 42 -10.36 5.63 4.72
CA ARG A 42 -11.40 6.24 3.86
C ARG A 42 -12.35 5.21 3.26
N ARG A 43 -11.87 3.98 3.04
CA ARG A 43 -12.64 2.86 2.48
C ARG A 43 -13.25 1.97 3.56
N LYS A 44 -13.04 2.29 4.84
CA LYS A 44 -13.46 1.46 5.98
C LYS A 44 -12.92 0.03 5.86
N GLU A 45 -11.69 -0.08 5.38
CA GLU A 45 -10.92 -1.33 5.37
C GLU A 45 -9.98 -1.34 6.58
N HIS A 46 -9.37 -2.49 6.86
CA HIS A 46 -8.47 -2.68 8.02
C HIS A 46 -7.04 -3.03 7.60
N PHE A 47 -6.90 -3.76 6.49
CA PHE A 47 -5.62 -4.20 5.96
C PHE A 47 -5.38 -3.66 4.57
N GLY A 48 -4.13 -3.36 4.28
CA GLY A 48 -3.63 -3.21 2.92
C GLY A 48 -2.18 -3.64 2.83
N TYR A 49 -1.65 -3.64 1.61
CA TYR A 49 -0.27 -4.00 1.37
C TYR A 49 0.35 -3.08 0.33
N ALA A 50 1.67 -2.92 0.42
CA ALA A 50 2.47 -2.19 -0.55
C ALA A 50 3.66 -3.05 -0.96
N VAL A 51 3.95 -3.11 -2.26
CA VAL A 51 5.11 -3.81 -2.82
C VAL A 51 5.76 -2.90 -3.85
N LEU A 52 7.09 -2.82 -3.82
CA LEU A 52 7.88 -2.11 -4.83
C LEU A 52 8.95 -3.04 -5.39
N GLY A 53 9.05 -3.14 -6.71
CA GLY A 53 10.21 -3.76 -7.34
C GLY A 53 11.39 -2.78 -7.39
N THR A 54 12.56 -3.20 -6.93
CA THR A 54 13.82 -2.44 -6.97
C THR A 54 14.93 -3.30 -7.56
N GLY A 55 15.07 -3.28 -8.89
CA GLY A 55 16.07 -4.10 -9.60
C GLY A 55 15.86 -5.60 -9.35
N SER A 56 16.75 -6.22 -8.56
CA SER A 56 16.72 -7.65 -8.21
C SER A 56 15.98 -7.96 -6.90
N MET A 57 15.37 -6.97 -6.24
CA MET A 57 14.65 -7.13 -4.97
C MET A 57 13.21 -6.63 -5.08
N ALA A 58 12.34 -7.10 -4.19
CA ALA A 58 10.96 -6.65 -4.08
C ALA A 58 10.52 -6.57 -2.61
N PRO A 59 10.84 -5.47 -1.89
CA PRO A 59 10.32 -5.26 -0.54
C PRO A 59 8.79 -5.17 -0.53
N ALA A 60 8.20 -5.71 0.53
CA ALA A 60 6.76 -5.70 0.78
C ALA A 60 6.46 -5.32 2.24
N VAL A 61 5.37 -4.59 2.43
CA VAL A 61 4.86 -4.19 3.76
C VAL A 61 3.37 -4.47 3.83
N ILE A 62 2.93 -4.96 5.00
CA ILE A 62 1.52 -5.07 5.37
C ILE A 62 1.19 -3.91 6.29
N LEU A 63 0.09 -3.23 6.00
CA LEU A 63 -0.44 -2.13 6.78
C LEU A 63 -1.69 -2.63 7.49
N GLU A 64 -1.67 -2.58 8.82
CA GLU A 64 -2.85 -2.75 9.65
C GLU A 64 -3.22 -1.38 10.23
N LEU A 65 -4.40 -0.89 9.89
CA LEU A 65 -4.86 0.43 10.30
C LEU A 65 -6.28 0.35 10.87
N PRO A 66 -6.60 1.16 11.89
CA PRO A 66 -7.95 1.20 12.42
C PRO A 66 -8.93 1.65 11.33
N CYS A 67 -10.02 0.91 11.20
CA CYS A 67 -11.17 1.29 10.37
C CYS A 67 -11.84 2.61 10.85
N SER A 68 -11.61 3.01 12.11
CA SER A 68 -12.09 4.25 12.70
C SER A 68 -11.06 5.36 12.52
N GLY A 69 -11.48 6.52 12.00
CA GLY A 69 -10.67 7.63 11.48
C GLY A 69 -9.71 8.34 12.45
N TYR A 70 -8.86 7.61 13.16
CA TYR A 70 -7.74 8.13 13.93
C TYR A 70 -6.48 8.18 13.05
N PRO A 71 -5.65 9.22 13.14
CA PRO A 71 -4.43 9.34 12.34
C PRO A 71 -3.45 8.22 12.68
N VAL A 72 -2.80 7.71 11.63
CA VAL A 72 -1.80 6.63 11.66
C VAL A 72 -0.60 7.06 12.51
N LEU A 73 -0.52 6.59 13.75
CA LEU A 73 0.71 6.63 14.55
C LEU A 73 1.61 5.49 14.06
N TYR A 74 2.63 5.82 13.26
CA TYR A 74 3.65 4.87 12.83
C TYR A 74 4.37 4.32 14.08
N ARG A 75 4.14 3.05 14.41
CA ARG A 75 4.99 2.30 15.34
C ARG A 75 6.00 1.54 14.49
N GLU A 76 7.26 1.98 14.51
CA GLU A 76 8.34 1.20 13.91
C GLU A 76 8.40 -0.18 14.56
N MET A 77 8.12 -1.23 13.78
CA MET A 77 8.51 -2.60 14.11
C MET A 77 9.96 -2.76 13.66
N GLY A 78 10.88 -2.23 14.45
CA GLY A 78 12.31 -2.52 14.34
C GLY A 78 12.60 -3.93 14.88
N VAL A 79 13.41 -4.68 14.14
CA VAL A 79 14.08 -5.92 14.58
C VAL A 79 15.12 -5.58 15.64
#